data_AF-A0A844ASH9-F1
#
_entry.id   AF-A0A844ASH9-F1
#
_cell.length_a   1.000
_cell.length_b   1.000
_cell.length_c   1.000
_cell.angle_alpha   90.00
_cell.angle_beta   90.00
_cell.angle_gamma   90.00
#
_symmetry.space_group_name_H-M   'P 1'
#
loop_
_entity.id
_entity.type
_entity.pdbx_description
1 polymer ?
#
loop_
_entity_poly.entity_id
_entity_poly.type
_entity_poly.pdbx_seq_one_letter_code
_entity_poly.pdbx_strand_id
1 'polypeptide(L)'
;MQQHEVDLRHLRRQVESEFLRCAVTYEPAPAGTTLGTAWSKERVEHEVEAMATLVVDPFFVQYESGDDLQLPEHRLIGVRGAFVVAEDQSYLLLYDFEAEDYVLACRQSDGRLTAWGIRGDAASTFLAR
;
A
#
# COMPACT_ATOMS: atom_id res chain seq x y z
N MET A 1 23.64 14.01 1.77
CA MET A 1 22.30 13.40 1.64
C MET A 1 21.29 14.52 1.64
N GLN A 2 20.63 14.78 0.52
CA GLN A 2 19.49 15.71 0.50
C GLN A 2 18.34 14.99 1.20
N GLN A 3 17.90 15.48 2.36
CA GLN A 3 16.62 15.06 2.93
C GLN A 3 15.55 15.53 1.94
N HIS A 4 14.96 14.62 1.18
CA HIS A 4 13.69 14.89 0.53
C HIS A 4 12.67 15.08 1.65
N GLU A 5 12.33 16.34 1.90
CA GLU A 5 11.26 16.68 2.82
C GLU A 5 9.95 16.23 2.17
N VAL A 6 9.41 15.10 2.65
CA VAL A 6 8.14 14.58 2.16
C VAL A 6 7.02 15.52 2.62
N ASP A 7 6.29 16.13 1.68
CA ASP A 7 5.08 16.90 2.00
C ASP A 7 3.95 15.93 2.38
N LEU A 8 3.74 15.76 3.68
CA LEU A 8 2.76 14.83 4.22
C LEU A 8 1.31 15.18 3.84
N ARG A 9 1.01 16.48 3.63
CA ARG A 9 -0.33 16.90 3.20
C ARG A 9 -0.55 16.54 1.73
N HIS A 10 0.48 16.70 0.92
CA HIS A 10 0.44 16.27 -0.48
C HIS A 10 0.31 14.76 -0.57
N LEU A 11 1.12 14.01 0.17
CA LEU A 11 1.10 12.55 0.22
C LEU A 11 -0.28 12.01 0.58
N ARG A 12 -0.91 12.54 1.64
CA ARG A 12 -2.27 12.16 2.03
C ARG A 12 -3.28 12.36 0.89
N ARG A 13 -3.30 13.57 0.29
CA ARG A 13 -4.22 13.90 -0.80
C ARG A 13 -3.99 13.04 -2.05
N GLN A 14 -2.73 12.68 -2.31
CA GLN A 14 -2.38 11.79 -3.40
C GLN A 14 -3.01 10.42 -3.20
N VAL A 15 -2.83 9.81 -2.02
CA VAL A 15 -3.42 8.50 -1.68
C VAL A 15 -4.95 8.52 -1.78
N GLU A 16 -5.61 9.54 -1.21
CA GLU A 16 -7.07 9.70 -1.31
C GLU A 16 -7.53 9.78 -2.77
N SER A 17 -6.82 10.56 -3.59
CA SER A 17 -7.14 10.71 -5.02
C SER A 17 -6.91 9.43 -5.81
N GLU A 18 -5.89 8.65 -5.44
CA GLU A 18 -5.53 7.41 -6.11
C GLU A 18 -6.52 6.29 -5.82
N PHE A 19 -6.96 6.17 -4.56
CA PHE A 19 -8.04 5.25 -4.19
C PHE A 19 -9.28 5.54 -5.04
N LEU A 20 -9.78 6.78 -5.02
CA LEU A 20 -10.97 7.16 -5.80
C LEU A 20 -10.80 6.91 -7.31
N ARG A 21 -9.60 7.14 -7.86
CA ARG A 21 -9.30 6.87 -9.26
C ARG A 21 -9.36 5.38 -9.59
N CYS A 22 -8.87 4.52 -8.69
CA CYS A 22 -8.87 3.07 -8.88
C CYS A 22 -10.28 2.54 -9.19
N ALA A 23 -11.28 2.93 -8.40
CA ALA A 23 -12.68 2.55 -8.63
C ALA A 23 -13.21 2.96 -10.01
N VAL A 24 -12.86 4.16 -10.47
CA VAL A 24 -13.29 4.69 -11.77
C VAL A 24 -12.63 3.94 -12.93
N THR A 25 -11.34 3.61 -12.81
CA THR A 25 -10.54 3.02 -13.89
C THR A 25 -10.52 1.50 -13.89
N TYR A 26 -11.01 0.85 -12.84
CA TYR A 26 -11.01 -0.61 -12.75
C TYR A 26 -11.95 -1.22 -13.80
N GLU A 27 -11.38 -2.11 -14.60
CA GLU A 27 -12.11 -2.92 -15.57
C GLU A 27 -11.74 -4.40 -15.33
N PRO A 28 -12.71 -5.26 -14.99
CA PRO A 28 -12.43 -6.66 -14.70
C PRO A 28 -11.89 -7.35 -15.95
N ALA A 29 -10.83 -8.16 -15.76
CA ALA A 29 -10.22 -8.89 -16.85
C ALA A 29 -11.23 -9.88 -17.49
N PRO A 30 -11.18 -10.10 -18.81
CA PRO A 30 -12.03 -11.10 -19.46
C PRO A 30 -11.84 -12.49 -18.86
N ALA A 31 -12.92 -13.26 -18.75
CA ALA A 31 -12.87 -14.60 -18.19
C ALA A 31 -11.80 -15.48 -18.87
N GLY A 32 -10.97 -16.16 -18.06
CA GLY A 32 -9.92 -17.06 -18.54
C GLY A 32 -8.58 -16.38 -18.90
N THR A 33 -8.45 -15.06 -18.73
CA THR A 33 -7.18 -14.35 -18.95
C THR A 33 -6.31 -14.23 -17.70
N THR A 34 -6.90 -14.39 -16.53
CA THR A 34 -6.23 -14.29 -15.22
C THR A 34 -6.38 -15.58 -14.42
N LEU A 35 -5.41 -15.87 -13.55
CA LEU A 35 -5.56 -16.90 -12.53
C LEU A 35 -6.46 -16.37 -11.41
N GLY A 36 -7.48 -17.14 -11.03
CA GLY A 36 -8.48 -16.75 -10.04
C GLY A 36 -9.69 -16.04 -10.64
N THR A 37 -10.55 -15.52 -9.77
CA THR A 37 -11.77 -14.79 -10.16
C THR A 37 -11.56 -13.30 -9.92
N ALA A 38 -11.55 -12.51 -11.00
CA ALA A 38 -11.52 -11.06 -10.91
C ALA A 38 -12.71 -10.56 -10.08
N TRP A 39 -12.48 -9.52 -9.28
CA TRP A 39 -13.56 -8.89 -8.52
C TRP A 39 -14.51 -8.18 -9.48
N SER A 40 -15.79 -8.10 -9.10
CA SER A 40 -16.73 -7.26 -9.84
C SER A 40 -16.39 -5.79 -9.60
N LYS A 41 -16.82 -4.94 -10.53
CA LYS A 41 -16.60 -3.49 -10.42
C LYS A 41 -17.23 -2.93 -9.15
N GLU A 42 -18.43 -3.37 -8.81
CA GLU A 42 -19.17 -2.95 -7.62
C GLU A 42 -18.43 -3.32 -6.33
N ARG A 43 -17.76 -4.47 -6.31
CA ARG A 43 -16.93 -4.87 -5.17
C ARG A 43 -15.71 -3.95 -5.04
N VAL A 44 -15.02 -3.65 -6.14
CA VAL A 44 -13.86 -2.73 -6.11
C VAL A 44 -14.29 -1.33 -5.66
N GLU A 45 -15.39 -0.82 -6.19
CA GLU A 45 -15.96 0.48 -5.78
C GLU A 45 -16.24 0.52 -4.27
N HIS A 46 -16.90 -0.51 -3.74
CA HIS A 46 -17.19 -0.61 -2.30
C HIS A 46 -15.93 -0.66 -1.43
N GLU A 47 -14.94 -1.47 -1.82
CA GLU A 47 -13.68 -1.59 -1.08
C GLU A 47 -12.87 -0.30 -1.11
N VAL A 48 -12.81 0.37 -2.26
CA VAL A 48 -12.13 1.66 -2.41
C VAL A 48 -12.79 2.74 -1.54
N GLU A 49 -14.12 2.80 -1.51
CA GLU A 49 -14.85 3.73 -0.65
C GLU A 49 -14.53 3.46 0.84
N ALA A 50 -14.47 2.19 1.25
CA ALA A 50 -14.07 1.82 2.60
C ALA A 50 -12.62 2.24 2.89
N MET A 51 -11.68 1.96 1.98
CA MET A 51 -10.27 2.34 2.08
C MET A 51 -10.06 3.84 2.23
N ALA A 52 -10.85 4.68 1.55
CA ALA A 52 -10.76 6.13 1.67
C ALA A 52 -11.03 6.61 3.11
N THR A 53 -11.86 5.89 3.88
CA THR A 53 -12.12 6.20 5.30
C THR A 53 -10.98 5.78 6.24
N LEU A 54 -10.06 4.94 5.75
CA LEU A 54 -8.93 4.39 6.50
C LEU A 54 -7.64 5.20 6.29
N VAL A 55 -7.67 6.24 5.46
CA VAL A 55 -6.55 7.17 5.27
C VAL A 55 -6.34 7.98 6.55
N VAL A 56 -5.09 7.99 7.03
CA VAL A 56 -4.70 8.69 8.26
C VAL A 56 -3.86 9.93 7.97
N ASP A 57 -3.64 10.76 9.00
CA ASP A 57 -2.61 11.79 8.91
C ASP A 57 -1.23 11.11 8.89
N PRO A 58 -0.39 11.31 7.85
CA PRO A 58 0.81 10.51 7.72
C PRO A 58 1.79 10.72 8.87
N PHE A 59 2.33 9.62 9.38
CA PHE A 59 3.32 9.63 10.46
C PHE A 59 4.45 8.64 10.21
N PHE A 60 5.64 8.98 10.69
CA PHE A 60 6.85 8.20 10.45
C PHE A 60 6.88 6.93 11.30
N VAL A 61 7.28 5.82 10.68
CA VAL A 61 7.52 4.53 11.33
C VAL A 61 8.77 3.86 10.78
N GLN A 62 9.25 2.86 11.50
CA GLN A 62 10.19 1.88 10.98
C GLN A 62 9.49 0.54 10.79
N TYR A 63 9.85 -0.16 9.72
CA TYR A 63 9.34 -1.51 9.44
C TYR A 63 10.48 -2.42 9.01
N GLU A 64 10.30 -3.73 9.20
CA GLU A 64 11.21 -4.76 8.71
C GLU A 64 10.72 -5.27 7.36
N SER A 65 11.56 -5.10 6.35
CA SER A 65 11.32 -5.58 5.00
C SER A 65 12.00 -6.93 4.80
N GLY A 66 11.23 -7.97 4.48
CA GLY A 66 11.75 -9.24 3.98
C GLY A 66 11.67 -9.35 2.46
N ASP A 67 10.62 -8.77 1.86
CA ASP A 67 10.32 -8.77 0.43
C ASP A 67 10.43 -10.15 -0.26
N ASP A 68 10.08 -11.20 0.47
CA ASP A 68 10.25 -12.58 0.01
C ASP A 68 9.45 -12.89 -1.28
N LEU A 69 8.36 -12.16 -1.52
CA LEU A 69 7.53 -12.28 -2.73
C LEU A 69 8.13 -11.58 -3.96
N GLN A 70 9.14 -10.73 -3.78
CA GLN A 70 9.83 -10.05 -4.89
C GLN A 70 10.96 -10.90 -5.47
N LEU A 71 11.29 -10.64 -6.73
CA LEU A 71 12.48 -11.20 -7.38
C LEU A 71 13.74 -10.76 -6.61
N PRO A 72 14.77 -11.61 -6.48
CA PRO A 72 15.97 -11.32 -5.68
C PRO A 72 16.60 -9.94 -5.93
N GLU A 73 16.63 -9.49 -7.18
CA GLU A 73 17.16 -8.21 -7.62
C GLU A 73 16.33 -6.99 -7.19
N HIS A 74 15.07 -7.18 -6.83
CA HIS A 74 14.14 -6.13 -6.40
C HIS A 74 13.85 -6.16 -4.89
N ARG A 75 14.40 -7.13 -4.16
CA ARG A 75 14.15 -7.25 -2.72
C ARG A 75 14.78 -6.11 -1.95
N LEU A 76 13.98 -5.42 -1.16
CA LEU A 76 14.46 -4.53 -0.12
C LEU A 76 14.45 -5.31 1.19
N ILE A 77 15.61 -5.50 1.81
CA ILE A 77 15.75 -6.31 3.03
C ILE A 77 16.25 -5.43 4.18
N GLY A 78 15.74 -5.68 5.38
CA GLY A 78 16.17 -5.06 6.63
C GLY A 78 15.21 -3.98 7.13
N VAL A 79 15.67 -3.21 8.12
CA VAL A 79 14.85 -2.15 8.74
C VAL A 79 14.88 -0.91 7.86
N ARG A 80 13.70 -0.39 7.52
CA ARG A 80 13.49 0.75 6.63
C ARG A 80 12.58 1.80 7.28
N GLY A 81 12.76 3.06 6.91
CA GLY A 81 11.88 4.15 7.33
C GLY A 81 10.76 4.35 6.32
N ALA A 82 9.54 4.63 6.80
CA ALA A 82 8.39 4.90 5.95
C ALA A 82 7.37 5.81 6.64
N PHE A 83 6.41 6.33 5.88
CA PHE A 83 5.24 7.01 6.43
C PHE A 83 4.02 6.11 6.34
N VAL A 84 3.30 5.91 7.45
CA VAL A 84 1.97 5.29 7.41
C VAL A 84 1.02 6.26 6.71
N VAL A 85 0.26 5.80 5.74
CA VAL A 85 -0.71 6.62 4.99
C VAL A 85 -2.14 6.09 5.10
N ALA A 86 -2.34 4.82 5.41
CA ALA A 86 -3.63 4.24 5.74
C ALA A 86 -3.48 3.07 6.72
N GLU A 87 -4.49 2.82 7.56
CA GLU A 87 -4.49 1.73 8.55
C GLU A 87 -5.83 0.97 8.57
N ASP A 88 -5.78 -0.35 8.51
CA ASP A 88 -6.92 -1.25 8.70
C ASP A 88 -6.53 -2.40 9.64
N GLN A 89 -6.95 -2.30 10.90
CA GLN A 89 -6.62 -3.27 11.95
C GLN A 89 -5.10 -3.49 12.07
N SER A 90 -4.61 -4.68 11.70
CA SER A 90 -3.19 -5.02 11.70
C SER A 90 -2.47 -4.63 10.42
N TYR A 91 -3.17 -4.23 9.36
CA TYR A 91 -2.57 -3.90 8.08
C TYR A 91 -2.37 -2.40 7.93
N LEU A 92 -1.20 -2.01 7.44
CA LEU A 92 -0.81 -0.62 7.23
C LEU A 92 -0.32 -0.45 5.80
N LEU A 93 -0.82 0.57 5.12
CA LEU A 93 -0.21 1.06 3.90
C LEU A 93 0.91 2.04 4.29
N LEU A 94 2.13 1.71 3.90
CA LEU A 94 3.29 2.56 4.14
C LEU A 94 3.77 3.15 2.81
N TYR A 95 4.28 4.38 2.85
CA TYR A 95 5.06 4.99 1.78
C TYR A 95 6.54 4.98 2.16
N ASP A 96 7.33 4.16 1.47
CA ASP A 96 8.78 4.06 1.64
C ASP A 96 9.46 5.13 0.78
N PHE A 97 9.83 6.25 1.41
CA PHE A 97 10.36 7.42 0.71
C PHE A 97 11.75 7.21 0.10
N GLU A 98 12.50 6.19 0.51
CA GLU A 98 13.78 5.86 -0.11
C GLU A 98 13.59 5.02 -1.37
N ALA A 99 12.56 4.17 -1.40
CA ALA A 99 12.16 3.39 -2.56
C ALA A 99 11.19 4.12 -3.49
N GLU A 100 10.60 5.22 -3.02
CA GLU A 100 9.51 5.97 -3.66
C GLU A 100 8.29 5.09 -4.01
N ASP A 101 7.99 4.12 -3.15
CA ASP A 101 7.00 3.06 -3.43
C ASP A 101 6.07 2.83 -2.23
N TYR A 102 4.86 2.33 -2.49
CA TYR A 102 3.95 1.91 -1.42
C TYR A 102 4.20 0.45 -1.06
N VAL A 103 4.07 0.12 0.22
CA VAL A 103 4.26 -1.23 0.73
C VAL A 103 3.18 -1.58 1.73
N LEU A 104 2.64 -2.78 1.62
CA LEU A 104 1.73 -3.33 2.61
C LEU A 104 2.55 -3.97 3.74
N ALA A 105 2.38 -3.44 4.94
CA ALA A 105 2.96 -4.00 6.15
C ALA A 105 1.86 -4.53 7.08
N CYS A 106 2.24 -5.49 7.93
CA CYS A 106 1.39 -6.00 8.99
C CYS A 106 2.05 -5.78 10.35
N ARG A 107 1.25 -5.32 11.31
CA ARG A 107 1.58 -5.15 12.71
C ARG A 107 1.45 -6.48 13.42
N GLN A 108 2.59 -6.99 13.85
CA GLN A 108 2.70 -8.20 14.65
C GLN A 108 2.20 -7.96 16.08
N SER A 109 1.95 -9.06 16.80
CA SER A 109 1.48 -9.00 18.20
C SER A 109 2.45 -8.32 19.18
N ASP A 110 3.74 -8.28 18.84
CA ASP A 110 4.79 -7.58 19.58
C ASP A 110 4.94 -6.10 19.20
N GLY A 111 4.09 -5.60 18.29
CA GLY A 111 4.07 -4.23 17.81
C GLY A 111 5.01 -3.94 16.63
N ARG A 112 5.82 -4.91 16.18
CA ARG A 112 6.68 -4.73 15.01
C ARG A 112 5.87 -4.66 13.72
N LEU A 113 6.33 -3.86 12.76
CA LEU A 113 5.79 -3.82 11.40
C LEU A 113 6.67 -4.68 10.50
N THR A 114 6.07 -5.61 9.77
CA THR A 114 6.76 -6.50 8.82
C THR A 114 6.12 -6.44 7.44
N ALA A 115 6.93 -6.44 6.38
CA ALA A 115 6.46 -6.48 4.99
C ALA A 115 7.07 -7.67 4.23
N TRP A 116 6.28 -8.25 3.33
CA TRP A 116 6.63 -9.48 2.58
C TRP A 116 6.78 -9.28 1.08
N GLY A 117 6.80 -8.02 0.60
CA GLY A 117 7.00 -7.72 -0.81
C GLY A 117 5.73 -7.47 -1.62
N ILE A 118 4.62 -7.11 -0.97
CA ILE A 118 3.47 -6.53 -1.67
C ILE A 118 3.75 -5.02 -1.78
N ARG A 119 4.10 -4.58 -2.98
CA ARG A 119 4.52 -3.21 -3.29
C ARG A 119 3.94 -2.73 -4.62
N GLY A 120 3.83 -1.41 -4.79
CA GLY A 120 3.34 -0.79 -6.02
C GLY A 120 2.55 0.48 -5.75
N ASP A 121 1.48 0.69 -6.53
CA ASP A 121 0.57 1.82 -6.31
C ASP A 121 -0.21 1.67 -4.98
N ALA A 122 -0.63 2.79 -4.40
CA ALA A 122 -1.28 2.84 -3.10
C ALA A 122 -2.56 1.99 -3.10
N ALA A 123 -3.37 2.09 -4.15
CA ALA A 123 -4.68 1.46 -4.20
C ALA A 123 -4.57 -0.06 -4.29
N SER A 124 -3.82 -0.59 -5.27
CA SER A 124 -3.66 -2.03 -5.46
C SER A 124 -2.93 -2.68 -4.29
N THR A 125 -1.92 -2.00 -3.72
CA THR A 125 -1.17 -2.47 -2.55
C THR A 125 -2.08 -2.61 -1.33
N PHE A 126 -2.97 -1.65 -1.08
CA PHE A 126 -3.85 -1.70 0.09
C PHE A 126 -5.08 -2.59 -0.11
N LEU A 127 -5.53 -2.82 -1.35
CA LEU A 127 -6.54 -3.83 -1.67
C LEU A 127 -6.09 -5.26 -1.36
N ALA A 128 -4.78 -5.51 -1.26
CA ALA A 128 -4.20 -6.82 -0.98
C ALA A 128 -4.16 -7.21 0.51
N ARG A 129 -4.64 -6.35 1.41
CA ARG A 129 -4.76 -6.62 2.85
C ARG A 129 -5.75 -7.73 3.17
#